data_AF-A0A3C0TCK0-F1
#
_entry.id   AF-A0A3C0TCK0-F1
#
_cell.length_a   1.000
_cell.length_b   1.000
_cell.length_c   1.000
_cell.angle_alpha   90.00
_cell.angle_beta   90.00
_cell.angle_gamma   90.00
#
_symmetry.space_group_name_H-M   'P 1'
#
loop_
_entity.id
_entity.type
_entity.pdbx_description
1 polymer ?
#
loop_
_entity_poly.entity_id
_entity_poly.type
_entity_poly.pdbx_seq_one_letter_code
_entity_poly.pdbx_strand_id
1 'polypeptide(L)'
;MLDPRFLRTELETVTERLKVKNFDLDVARFESLETRRKEVQVATEALQAERNTRSKSIGKAKANGEDIEPLKSAVAEIGDQLNKQQEELREIQSELDD
;
A
#
# COMPACT_ATOMS: atom_id res chain seq x y z
N MET A 1 12.68 14.83 11.33
CA MET A 1 12.30 13.48 10.92
C MET A 1 13.54 12.69 10.56
N LEU A 2 13.69 11.47 11.09
CA LEU A 2 14.74 10.54 10.63
C LEU A 2 14.42 10.11 9.19
N ASP A 3 15.44 9.82 8.37
CA ASP A 3 15.20 9.30 7.02
C ASP A 3 14.55 7.91 7.13
N PRO A 4 13.32 7.71 6.64
CA PRO A 4 12.63 6.42 6.74
C PRO A 4 13.41 5.30 6.06
N ARG A 5 14.22 5.61 5.04
CA ARG A 5 15.09 4.61 4.40
C ARG A 5 16.14 4.10 5.38
N PHE A 6 16.71 4.99 6.19
CA PHE A 6 17.72 4.63 7.17
C PHE A 6 17.10 3.83 8.33
N LEU A 7 15.88 4.14 8.75
CA LEU A 7 15.12 3.33 9.71
C LEU A 7 14.81 1.93 9.16
N ARG A 8 14.54 1.80 7.85
CA ARG A 8 14.26 0.50 7.21
C ARG A 8 15.50 -0.36 7.00
N THR A 9 16.65 0.24 6.71
CA THR A 9 17.87 -0.51 6.37
C THR A 9 18.79 -0.73 7.57
N GLU A 10 18.78 0.18 8.55
CA GLU A 10 19.77 0.26 9.63
C GLU A 10 19.08 0.44 11.00
N LEU A 11 17.93 -0.22 11.23
CA LEU A 11 17.10 -0.03 12.42
C LEU A 11 17.88 -0.23 13.73
N GLU A 12 18.68 -1.30 13.80
CA GLU A 12 19.55 -1.60 14.96
C GLU A 12 20.51 -0.44 15.23
N THR A 13 21.26 -0.01 14.21
CA THR A 13 22.19 1.13 14.29
C THR A 13 21.48 2.42 14.75
N VAL A 14 20.25 2.67 14.30
CA VAL A 14 19.46 3.83 14.74
C VAL A 14 19.06 3.70 16.21
N THR A 15 18.57 2.53 16.64
CA THR A 15 18.15 2.31 18.03
C THR A 15 19.30 2.46 19.01
N GLU A 16 20.49 1.96 18.69
CA GLU A 16 21.69 2.14 19.51
C GLU A 16 22.06 3.61 19.67
N ARG A 17 22.01 4.38 18.57
CA ARG A 17 22.30 5.82 18.60
C ARG A 17 21.24 6.63 19.35
N LEU A 18 19.98 6.20 19.30
CA LEU A 18 18.89 6.84 20.04
C LEU A 18 19.01 6.58 21.55
N LYS A 19 19.43 5.38 21.96
CA LYS A 19 19.68 5.05 23.38
C LYS A 19 20.74 5.95 24.02
N VAL A 20 21.78 6.35 23.27
CA VAL A 20 22.78 7.33 23.75
C VAL A 20 22.14 8.67 24.11
N LYS A 21 21.03 9.03 23.45
CA LYS A 21 20.25 10.24 23.73
C LYS A 21 19.12 10.02 24.75
N ASN A 22 19.11 8.88 25.45
CA ASN A 22 18.02 8.43 26.34
C ASN A 22 16.66 8.38 25.64
N PHE A 23 16.64 8.07 24.34
CA PHE A 23 15.42 7.85 23.58
C PHE A 23 15.32 6.37 23.23
N ASP A 24 14.19 5.73 23.58
CA ASP A 24 13.92 4.35 23.23
C ASP A 24 12.92 4.31 22.07
N LEU A 25 13.36 3.75 20.95
CA LEU A 25 12.50 3.57 19.79
C LEU A 25 11.73 2.26 19.96
N ASP A 26 10.41 2.30 19.80
CA ASP A 26 9.59 1.09 19.79
C ASP A 26 9.78 0.35 18.45
N VAL A 27 10.84 -0.45 18.41
CA VAL A 27 11.23 -1.27 17.25
C VAL A 27 10.11 -2.21 16.83
N ALA A 28 9.45 -2.85 17.81
CA ALA A 28 8.39 -3.81 17.53
C ALA A 28 7.18 -3.14 16.85
N ARG A 29 6.79 -1.95 17.32
CA ARG A 29 5.74 -1.16 16.67
C ARG A 29 6.14 -0.73 15.27
N PHE A 30 7.38 -0.24 15.09
CA PHE A 30 7.87 0.19 13.78
C PHE A 30 7.88 -0.96 12.76
N GLU A 31 8.41 -2.13 13.14
CA GLU A 31 8.46 -3.32 12.28
C GLU A 31 7.05 -3.81 11.90
N SER A 32 6.11 -3.78 12.84
CA SER A 32 4.70 -4.12 12.59
C SER A 32 4.07 -3.17 11.56
N LEU A 33 4.26 -1.87 11.73
CA LEU A 33 3.73 -0.86 10.80
C LEU A 33 4.37 -0.99 9.42
N GLU A 34 5.68 -1.21 9.34
CA GLU A 34 6.36 -1.39 8.05
C GLU A 34 5.95 -2.66 7.31
N THR A 35 5.72 -3.75 8.06
CA THR A 35 5.19 -4.98 7.50
C THR A 35 3.83 -4.74 6.87
N ARG A 36 2.90 -4.13 7.62
CA ARG A 36 1.56 -3.79 7.13
C ARG A 36 1.60 -2.83 5.95
N ARG A 37 2.44 -1.79 6.01
CA ARG A 37 2.64 -0.83 4.90
C ARG A 37 3.05 -1.55 3.62
N LYS A 38 3.99 -2.52 3.71
CA LYS A 38 4.46 -3.30 2.58
C LYS A 38 3.38 -4.20 2.01
N GLU A 39 2.63 -4.89 2.86
CA GLU A 39 1.52 -5.75 2.45
C GLU A 39 0.43 -4.97 1.71
N VAL A 40 -0.01 -3.85 2.26
CA VAL A 40 -1.02 -2.98 1.65
C VAL A 40 -0.52 -2.41 0.33
N GLN A 41 0.76 -2.00 0.24
CA GLN A 41 1.34 -1.53 -1.01
C GLN A 41 1.30 -2.62 -2.10
N VAL A 42 1.74 -3.84 -1.79
CA VAL A 42 1.75 -4.96 -2.77
C VAL A 42 0.33 -5.31 -3.20
N ALA A 43 -0.63 -5.32 -2.27
CA ALA A 43 -2.03 -5.55 -2.58
C ALA A 43 -2.60 -4.45 -3.51
N THR A 44 -2.24 -3.19 -3.26
CA THR A 44 -2.66 -2.05 -4.09
C THR A 44 -2.12 -2.18 -5.51
N GLU A 45 -0.85 -2.55 -5.67
CA GLU A 45 -0.22 -2.77 -6.98
C GLU A 45 -0.89 -3.93 -7.73
N ALA A 46 -1.24 -5.02 -7.04
CA ALA A 46 -1.97 -6.15 -7.61
C ALA A 46 -3.36 -5.75 -8.10
N LEU A 47 -4.14 -5.02 -7.29
CA LEU A 47 -5.47 -4.53 -7.68
C LEU A 47 -5.38 -3.55 -8.86
N GLN A 48 -4.36 -2.70 -8.90
CA GLN A 48 -4.17 -1.77 -10.02
C GLN A 48 -3.86 -2.52 -11.32
N ALA A 49 -3.05 -3.59 -11.26
CA ALA A 49 -2.80 -4.46 -12.40
C ALA A 49 -4.06 -5.20 -12.85
N GLU A 50 -4.87 -5.68 -11.92
CA GLU A 50 -6.15 -6.33 -12.21
C GLU A 50 -7.13 -5.37 -12.88
N ARG A 51 -7.30 -4.15 -12.33
CA ARG A 51 -8.14 -3.09 -12.90
C ARG A 51 -7.76 -2.79 -14.35
N ASN A 52 -6.47 -2.64 -14.62
CA ASN A 52 -5.95 -2.36 -15.96
C ASN A 52 -6.25 -3.51 -16.92
N THR A 53 -6.13 -4.75 -16.46
CA THR A 53 -6.43 -5.94 -17.25
C THR A 53 -7.92 -6.01 -17.58
N ARG A 54 -8.80 -5.84 -16.59
CA ARG A 54 -10.26 -5.86 -16.79
C ARG A 54 -10.73 -4.70 -17.67
N SER A 55 -10.15 -3.50 -17.52
CA SER A 55 -10.46 -2.34 -18.37
C SER A 55 -10.15 -2.61 -19.86
N LYS A 56 -9.04 -3.31 -20.15
CA LYS A 56 -8.72 -3.74 -21.53
C LYS A 56 -9.74 -4.75 -22.06
N SER A 57 -10.17 -5.69 -21.22
CA SER A 57 -11.21 -6.68 -21.58
C SER A 57 -12.55 -6.01 -21.89
N ILE A 58 -12.96 -4.98 -21.16
CA ILE A 58 -14.15 -4.17 -21.46
C ILE A 58 -14.05 -3.56 -22.86
N GLY A 59 -12.91 -2.98 -23.21
CA GLY A 59 -12.70 -2.39 -24.54
C GLY A 59 -12.87 -3.40 -25.67
N LYS A 60 -12.34 -4.62 -25.48
CA LYS A 60 -12.49 -5.73 -26.44
C LYS A 60 -13.94 -6.20 -26.54
N ALA A 61 -14.59 -6.48 -25.41
CA ALA A 61 -15.99 -6.91 -25.36
C ALA A 61 -16.92 -5.88 -26.01
N LYS A 62 -16.70 -4.58 -25.75
CA LYS A 62 -17.44 -3.49 -26.39
C LYS A 62 -17.25 -3.45 -27.90
N ALA A 63 -16.03 -3.69 -28.38
CA ALA A 63 -15.75 -3.77 -29.82
C ALA A 63 -16.41 -4.98 -30.49
N ASN A 64 -16.57 -6.08 -29.75
CA ASN A 64 -17.24 -7.30 -30.20
C ASN A 64 -18.78 -7.24 -30.09
N GLY A 65 -19.35 -6.18 -29.50
CA GLY A 65 -20.79 -6.07 -29.26
C GLY A 65 -21.30 -6.96 -28.13
N GLU A 66 -20.42 -7.41 -27.25
CA GLU A 66 -20.76 -8.22 -26.06
C GLU A 66 -21.33 -7.34 -24.93
N ASP A 67 -22.03 -7.98 -23.98
CA ASP A 67 -22.48 -7.31 -22.77
C ASP A 67 -21.29 -6.97 -21.85
N ILE A 68 -21.17 -5.69 -21.51
CA ILE A 68 -20.07 -5.15 -20.70
C ILE A 68 -20.49 -4.74 -19.30
N GLU A 69 -21.79 -4.77 -18.96
CA GLU A 69 -22.26 -4.35 -17.63
C GLU A 69 -21.69 -5.21 -16.48
N PRO A 70 -21.57 -6.54 -16.61
CA PRO A 70 -20.89 -7.36 -15.59
C PRO A 70 -19.42 -6.97 -15.41
N LEU A 71 -18.73 -6.65 -16.50
CA LEU A 71 -17.32 -6.28 -16.48
C LEU A 71 -17.11 -4.88 -15.87
N LYS A 72 -17.99 -3.92 -16.17
CA LYS A 72 -17.97 -2.59 -15.56
C LYS A 72 -18.19 -2.66 -14.05
N SER A 73 -19.15 -3.47 -13.61
CA SER A 73 -19.44 -3.66 -12.19
C SER A 73 -18.22 -4.19 -11.43
N ALA A 74 -17.54 -5.21 -11.97
CA ALA A 74 -16.31 -5.73 -11.39
C ALA A 74 -15.17 -4.70 -11.35
N VAL A 75 -15.04 -3.83 -12.36
CA VAL A 75 -14.03 -2.76 -12.35
C VAL A 75 -14.38 -1.66 -11.33
N ALA A 76 -15.66 -1.37 -11.12
CA ALA A 76 -16.11 -0.44 -10.10
C ALA A 76 -15.75 -0.95 -8.69
N GLU A 77 -16.01 -2.23 -8.41
CA GLU A 77 -15.64 -2.87 -7.14
C GLU A 77 -14.14 -2.81 -6.86
N ILE A 78 -13.29 -3.04 -7.87
CA ILE A 78 -11.84 -2.89 -7.74
C ILE A 78 -11.46 -1.43 -7.47
N GLY A 79 -12.17 -0.48 -8.09
CA GLY A 79 -11.98 0.95 -7.82
C GLY A 79 -12.22 1.30 -6.35
N ASP A 80 -13.30 0.78 -5.77
CA ASP A 80 -13.62 1.00 -4.35
C ASP A 80 -12.60 0.33 -3.42
N GLN A 81 -12.12 -0.87 -3.76
CA GLN A 81 -11.06 -1.55 -3.01
C GLN A 81 -9.73 -0.79 -3.07
N LEU A 82 -9.36 -0.26 -4.25
CA LEU A 82 -8.17 0.57 -4.41
C LEU A 82 -8.24 1.83 -3.56
N ASN A 83 -9.38 2.51 -3.53
CA ASN A 83 -9.55 3.72 -2.71
C ASN A 83 -9.34 3.41 -1.23
N LYS A 84 -9.92 2.30 -0.72
CA LYS A 84 -9.74 1.86 0.67
C LYS A 84 -8.29 1.52 0.99
N GLN A 85 -7.61 0.77 0.13
CA GLN A 85 -6.20 0.42 0.36
C GLN A 85 -5.27 1.63 0.28
N GLN A 86 -5.57 2.60 -0.58
CA GLN A 86 -4.82 3.85 -0.65
C GLN A 86 -5.01 4.71 0.61
N GLU A 87 -6.21 4.71 1.19
CA GLU A 87 -6.48 5.38 2.46
C GLU A 87 -5.74 4.70 3.61
N GLU A 88 -5.84 3.36 3.72
CA GLU A 88 -5.09 2.58 4.71
C GLU A 88 -3.57 2.79 4.57
N LEU A 89 -3.04 2.82 3.35
CA LEU A 89 -1.63 3.07 3.12
C LEU A 89 -1.20 4.47 3.59
N ARG A 90 -2.06 5.48 3.43
CA ARG A 90 -1.79 6.84 3.91
C ARG A 90 -1.81 6.91 5.43
N GLU A 91 -2.78 6.25 6.07
CA GLU A 91 -2.87 6.17 7.52
C GLU A 91 -1.61 5.52 8.11
N ILE A 92 -1.19 4.37 7.56
CA ILE A 92 0.04 3.69 8.01
C ILE A 92 1.28 4.56 7.80
N GLN A 93 1.35 5.31 6.69
CA GLN A 93 2.45 6.24 6.44
C GLN A 93 2.47 7.37 7.46
N SER A 94 1.30 7.95 7.80
CA SER A 94 1.20 8.95 8.87
C SER A 94 1.62 8.38 10.22
N GLU A 95 1.21 7.16 10.56
CA GLU A 95 1.63 6.50 11.81
C GLU A 95 3.13 6.20 11.88
N LEU A 96 3.79 5.97 10.74
CA LEU A 96 5.24 5.79 10.64
C LEU A 96 6.00 7.12 10.72
N ASP A 97 5.32 8.21 10.39
CA ASP A 97 5.87 9.56 10.29
C ASP A 97 5.81 10.32 11.64
N ASP A 98 4.94 9.88 12.56
CA ASP A 98 4.78 10.39 13.92
C ASP A 98 5.83 9.85 14.92
#